data_AF-A0A8J4C9R3-F1
#
_entry.id   AF-A0A8J4C9R3-F1
#
_cell.length_a   1.000
_cell.length_b   1.000
_cell.length_c   1.000
_cell.angle_alpha   90.00
_cell.angle_beta   90.00
_cell.angle_gamma   90.00
#
_symmetry.space_group_name_H-M   'P 1'
#
loop_
_entity.id
_entity.type
_entity.pdbx_description
1 polymer ?
#
loop_
_entity_poly.entity_id
_entity_poly.type
_entity_poly.pdbx_seq_one_letter_code
_entity_poly.pdbx_strand_id
1 'polypeptide(L)'
;FWLHEAGHNLLMAHANTKEGCSPMYAGQCDWTCTMGAQRGQGIRCLNAPHNWQLGWGRPFQWYDDSMLRYGKYVTVQIPPQMTTPNSSVVLTLNGPQSNDVLYLSARINTPPYDLPFEAKYNGVPFLLLHSYPGTENMAYSQTVLQDSARLLDVVLEPVSGLVAYFRAWSSQDGASVILCRRLAATERTCGDGLDDDCDFLTDEEDPDCIGRTGAIGDNGNGGDTGFTEIFSMNPPPPRTFTQPTASGGRSPLLRWPPPKPPPPRPLPPSPLPPSPPSPRPPLPSPLPPSPPPPSPQPPPFKRLPPPPVSSPPPPVRLPPPPVRSPPPPVRLPPPPVSSPPLPVSSPPPPVRLP
;
A
#
# COMPACT_ATOMS: atom_id res chain seq x y z
N PHE A 1 -17.90 3.21 -12.32
CA PHE A 1 -18.44 1.94 -12.85
C PHE A 1 -17.63 1.41 -14.04
N TRP A 2 -17.55 2.08 -15.20
CA TRP A 2 -16.80 1.52 -16.35
C TRP A 2 -15.36 1.05 -16.02
N LEU A 3 -14.58 1.85 -15.28
CA LEU A 3 -13.21 1.47 -14.90
C LEU A 3 -13.15 0.22 -14.01
N HIS A 4 -14.16 -0.03 -13.18
CA HIS A 4 -14.26 -1.23 -12.34
C HIS A 4 -14.43 -2.48 -13.22
N GLU A 5 -15.39 -2.44 -14.14
CA GLU A 5 -15.63 -3.56 -15.07
C GLU A 5 -14.47 -3.77 -16.04
N ALA A 6 -13.84 -2.68 -16.50
CA ALA A 6 -12.60 -2.76 -17.26
C ALA A 6 -11.49 -3.45 -16.46
N GLY A 7 -11.45 -3.23 -15.14
CA GLY A 7 -10.51 -3.89 -14.24
C GLY A 7 -10.65 -5.40 -14.21
N HIS A 8 -11.88 -5.94 -14.24
CA HIS A 8 -12.11 -7.37 -14.35
C HIS A 8 -11.58 -7.96 -15.67
N ASN A 9 -11.67 -7.23 -16.78
CA ASN A 9 -11.05 -7.65 -18.05
C ASN A 9 -9.51 -7.64 -17.99
N LEU A 10 -8.93 -6.91 -17.03
CA LEU A 10 -7.48 -6.87 -16.77
C LEU A 10 -7.08 -7.79 -15.60
N LEU A 11 -7.89 -8.81 -15.31
CA LEU A 11 -7.66 -9.82 -14.29
C LEU A 11 -7.59 -9.29 -12.84
N MET A 12 -8.18 -8.13 -12.55
CA MET A 12 -8.32 -7.63 -11.19
C MET A 12 -9.58 -8.19 -10.52
N ALA A 13 -9.43 -8.74 -9.32
CA ALA A 13 -10.56 -9.12 -8.48
C ALA A 13 -11.08 -7.92 -7.68
N HIS A 14 -12.15 -8.12 -6.90
CA HIS A 14 -12.63 -7.08 -5.99
C HIS A 14 -11.59 -6.73 -4.91
N ALA A 15 -11.72 -5.51 -4.37
CA ALA A 15 -10.98 -5.06 -3.20
C ALA A 15 -11.92 -4.99 -1.97
N ASN A 16 -11.49 -5.60 -0.88
CA ASN A 16 -12.25 -5.83 0.35
C ASN A 16 -11.58 -5.12 1.54
N THR A 17 -12.21 -5.11 2.72
CA THR A 17 -11.56 -4.71 3.99
C THR A 17 -11.36 -5.92 4.89
N LYS A 18 -10.51 -5.77 5.91
CA LYS A 18 -10.17 -6.82 6.88
C LYS A 18 -11.41 -7.39 7.60
N GLU A 19 -12.41 -6.56 7.87
CA GLU A 19 -13.67 -6.95 8.51
C GLU A 19 -14.59 -7.74 7.56
N GLY A 20 -14.22 -7.82 6.29
CA GLY A 20 -15.04 -8.34 5.22
C GLY A 20 -16.15 -7.37 4.80
N CYS A 21 -16.73 -7.64 3.63
CA CYS A 21 -17.87 -6.86 3.17
C CYS A 21 -19.18 -7.50 3.64
N SER A 22 -20.18 -6.65 3.91
CA SER A 22 -21.57 -7.10 3.99
C SER A 22 -21.95 -7.90 2.74
N PRO A 23 -22.75 -8.98 2.85
CA PRO A 23 -23.22 -9.76 1.70
C PRO A 23 -23.86 -8.89 0.60
N MET A 24 -24.46 -7.77 0.99
CA MET A 24 -25.09 -6.82 0.06
C MET A 24 -24.08 -6.14 -0.89
N TYR A 25 -22.80 -6.09 -0.53
CA TYR A 25 -21.75 -5.41 -1.29
C TYR A 25 -20.86 -6.34 -2.10
N ALA A 26 -21.13 -7.66 -2.10
CA ALA A 26 -20.46 -8.66 -2.95
C ALA A 26 -18.92 -8.59 -2.94
N GLY A 27 -18.31 -8.23 -1.81
CA GLY A 27 -16.84 -8.09 -1.70
C GLY A 27 -16.28 -6.74 -2.15
N GLN A 28 -17.12 -5.72 -2.39
CA GLN A 28 -16.72 -4.36 -2.77
C GLN A 28 -16.90 -3.39 -1.58
N CYS A 29 -15.91 -3.33 -0.70
CA CYS A 29 -15.94 -2.40 0.43
C CYS A 29 -14.59 -1.74 0.73
N ASP A 30 -13.52 -2.08 0.00
CA ASP A 30 -12.30 -1.25 0.01
C ASP A 30 -12.63 0.10 -0.60
N TRP A 31 -12.87 1.04 0.30
CA TRP A 31 -13.19 2.40 -0.03
C TRP A 31 -11.98 3.13 -0.63
N THR A 32 -10.77 2.61 -0.63
CA THR A 32 -9.62 3.31 -1.23
C THR A 32 -9.39 2.96 -2.70
N CYS A 33 -10.16 2.02 -3.25
CA CYS A 33 -9.85 1.37 -4.52
C CYS A 33 -11.05 1.33 -5.46
N THR A 34 -10.82 1.57 -6.75
CA THR A 34 -11.85 1.41 -7.79
C THR A 34 -12.49 0.02 -7.78
N MET A 35 -11.72 -1.02 -7.44
CA MET A 35 -12.19 -2.41 -7.35
C MET A 35 -12.96 -2.72 -6.06
N GLY A 36 -12.98 -1.82 -5.08
CA GLY A 36 -13.75 -1.94 -3.84
C GLY A 36 -14.85 -0.90 -3.69
N ALA A 37 -14.90 0.11 -4.56
CA ALA A 37 -15.94 1.13 -4.58
C ALA A 37 -17.31 0.50 -4.83
N GLN A 38 -18.20 0.54 -3.84
CA GLN A 38 -19.57 0.06 -4.01
C GLN A 38 -20.23 0.70 -5.24
N ARG A 39 -20.80 -0.11 -6.15
CA ARG A 39 -21.47 0.37 -7.38
C ARG A 39 -20.55 1.23 -8.28
N GLY A 40 -19.23 1.08 -8.15
CA GLY A 40 -18.25 1.88 -8.88
C GLY A 40 -18.36 3.38 -8.60
N GLN A 41 -18.71 3.76 -7.35
CA GLN A 41 -18.81 5.14 -6.87
C GLN A 41 -17.47 5.86 -6.94
N GLY A 42 -17.20 6.47 -8.09
CA GLY A 42 -16.31 7.63 -8.28
C GLY A 42 -14.82 7.51 -7.94
N ILE A 43 -14.36 6.47 -7.23
CA ILE A 43 -12.94 6.18 -7.05
C ILE A 43 -12.39 5.78 -8.41
N ARG A 44 -11.34 6.46 -8.84
CA ARG A 44 -10.68 6.18 -10.13
C ARG A 44 -9.27 5.64 -9.98
N CYS A 45 -8.76 5.65 -8.76
CA CYS A 45 -7.43 5.16 -8.44
C CYS A 45 -7.52 3.71 -7.98
N LEU A 46 -6.53 2.92 -8.37
CA LEU A 46 -6.35 1.56 -7.89
C LEU A 46 -5.53 1.60 -6.59
N ASN A 47 -5.73 0.64 -5.70
CA ASN A 47 -4.81 0.43 -4.58
C ASN A 47 -3.43 -0.05 -5.11
N ALA A 48 -2.42 0.01 -4.25
CA ALA A 48 -1.04 -0.36 -4.63
C ALA A 48 -0.90 -1.75 -5.27
N PRO A 49 -1.50 -2.84 -4.74
CA PRO A 49 -1.37 -4.16 -5.37
C PRO A 49 -2.00 -4.22 -6.76
N HIS A 50 -3.17 -3.61 -6.98
CA HIS A 50 -3.77 -3.54 -8.33
C HIS A 50 -2.93 -2.70 -9.30
N ASN A 51 -2.34 -1.57 -8.84
CA ASN A 51 -1.40 -0.80 -9.64
C ASN A 51 -0.18 -1.63 -10.05
N TRP A 52 0.33 -2.47 -9.14
CA TRP A 52 1.42 -3.40 -9.43
C TRP A 52 1.02 -4.48 -10.43
N GLN A 53 -0.17 -5.09 -10.29
CA GLN A 53 -0.68 -6.09 -11.25
C GLN A 53 -0.72 -5.55 -12.69
N LEU A 54 -1.09 -4.28 -12.88
CA LEU A 54 -1.13 -3.64 -14.20
C LEU A 54 0.23 -3.14 -14.68
N GLY A 55 1.27 -3.17 -13.84
CA GLY A 55 2.56 -2.53 -14.11
C GLY A 55 2.51 -1.01 -14.15
N TRP A 56 1.43 -0.39 -13.66
CA TRP A 56 1.26 1.07 -13.60
C TRP A 56 1.95 1.68 -12.38
N GLY A 57 2.03 0.91 -11.30
CA GLY A 57 2.86 1.20 -10.14
C GLY A 57 3.83 0.05 -9.88
N ARG A 58 4.87 0.31 -9.10
CA ARG A 58 5.81 -0.70 -8.62
C ARG A 58 6.34 -0.31 -7.24
N PRO A 59 6.73 -1.31 -6.44
CA PRO A 59 7.38 -1.04 -5.18
C PRO A 59 8.72 -0.33 -5.43
N PHE A 60 9.00 0.71 -4.67
CA PHE A 60 10.32 1.35 -4.70
C PHE A 60 11.27 0.74 -3.66
N GLN A 61 10.72 0.04 -2.67
CA GLN A 61 11.46 -0.62 -1.60
C GLN A 61 10.77 -1.94 -1.22
N TRP A 62 11.59 -2.93 -0.88
CA TRP A 62 11.17 -4.24 -0.36
C TRP A 62 11.75 -4.43 1.03
N TYR A 63 10.97 -5.04 1.92
CA TYR A 63 11.40 -5.49 3.24
C TYR A 63 10.94 -6.92 3.48
N ASP A 64 11.80 -7.69 4.14
CA ASP A 64 11.52 -9.04 4.60
C ASP A 64 11.87 -9.17 6.10
N ASP A 65 11.71 -10.36 6.67
CA ASP A 65 12.05 -10.66 8.05
C ASP A 65 13.50 -10.33 8.42
N SER A 66 14.43 -10.37 7.46
CA SER A 66 15.85 -10.10 7.72
C SER A 66 16.14 -8.60 7.88
N MET A 67 15.39 -7.77 7.14
CA MET A 67 15.50 -6.32 7.15
C MET A 67 14.65 -5.68 8.25
N LEU A 68 13.48 -6.26 8.56
CA LEU A 68 12.59 -5.85 9.65
C LEU A 68 12.62 -6.90 10.77
N ARG A 69 13.74 -6.91 11.48
CA ARG A 69 13.89 -7.73 12.69
C ARG A 69 12.96 -7.22 13.78
N TYR A 70 12.53 -8.14 14.63
CA TYR A 70 11.70 -7.80 15.78
C TYR A 70 12.34 -6.71 16.64
N GLY A 71 11.52 -5.74 17.04
CA GLY A 71 11.86 -4.57 17.85
C GLY A 71 12.88 -3.60 17.27
N LYS A 72 13.34 -3.82 16.02
CA LYS A 72 14.18 -2.86 15.31
C LYS A 72 13.34 -2.10 14.30
N TYR A 73 13.29 -0.78 14.47
CA TYR A 73 12.59 0.08 13.51
C TYR A 73 13.49 0.56 12.37
N VAL A 74 12.86 0.90 11.25
CA VAL A 74 13.47 1.58 10.11
C VAL A 74 12.62 2.77 9.71
N THR A 75 13.25 3.88 9.30
CA THR A 75 12.53 5.01 8.71
C THR A 75 12.54 4.88 7.20
N VAL A 76 11.36 5.00 6.58
CA VAL A 76 11.17 4.95 5.13
C VAL A 76 10.44 6.21 4.66
N GLN A 77 10.80 6.68 3.48
CA GLN A 77 10.12 7.79 2.83
C GLN A 77 9.35 7.26 1.62
N ILE A 78 8.02 7.23 1.73
CA ILE A 78 7.11 6.66 0.73
C ILE A 78 6.59 7.78 -0.17
N PRO A 79 6.97 7.79 -1.48
CA PRO A 79 6.47 8.79 -2.40
C PRO A 79 4.95 8.72 -2.58
N PRO A 80 4.25 9.85 -2.85
CA PRO A 80 2.83 9.85 -3.09
C PRO A 80 2.47 9.04 -4.34
N GLN A 81 1.56 8.07 -4.21
CA GLN A 81 1.12 7.19 -5.31
C GLN A 81 0.53 7.93 -6.51
N MET A 82 0.03 9.15 -6.30
CA MET A 82 -0.52 9.98 -7.38
C MET A 82 0.54 10.68 -8.24
N THR A 83 1.82 10.66 -7.82
CA THR A 83 2.87 11.48 -8.44
C THR A 83 4.00 10.67 -9.09
N THR A 84 4.10 9.38 -8.78
CA THR A 84 5.16 8.52 -9.30
C THR A 84 4.69 7.07 -9.38
N PRO A 85 5.15 6.29 -10.37
CA PRO A 85 4.91 4.85 -10.38
C PRO A 85 5.66 4.12 -9.25
N ASN A 86 6.72 4.70 -8.69
CA ASN A 86 7.53 4.11 -7.60
C ASN A 86 6.99 4.54 -6.24
N SER A 87 5.85 3.99 -5.81
CA SER A 87 5.06 4.63 -4.74
C SER A 87 4.53 3.70 -3.65
N SER A 88 5.07 2.49 -3.58
CA SER A 88 4.71 1.56 -2.51
C SER A 88 5.94 0.90 -1.93
N VAL A 89 5.81 0.47 -0.69
CA VAL A 89 6.72 -0.45 -0.03
C VAL A 89 6.05 -1.82 -0.03
N VAL A 90 6.80 -2.85 -0.36
CA VAL A 90 6.32 -4.24 -0.21
C VAL A 90 6.99 -4.89 0.99
N LEU A 91 6.18 -5.60 1.77
CA LEU A 91 6.63 -6.36 2.93
C LEU A 91 6.25 -7.83 2.77
N THR A 92 7.25 -8.71 2.83
CA THR A 92 7.10 -10.17 2.85
C THR A 92 7.56 -10.67 4.21
N LEU A 93 6.63 -10.68 5.17
CA LEU A 93 6.91 -11.00 6.57
C LEU A 93 6.28 -12.34 6.94
N ASN A 94 7.00 -13.17 7.69
CA ASN A 94 6.43 -14.42 8.20
C ASN A 94 5.34 -14.15 9.26
N GLY A 95 4.29 -14.97 9.27
CA GLY A 95 3.19 -14.92 10.23
C GLY A 95 2.29 -16.15 10.10
N PRO A 96 1.31 -16.40 10.98
CA PRO A 96 0.53 -17.65 10.96
C PRO A 96 -0.42 -17.83 9.76
N GLN A 97 -0.49 -16.90 8.79
CA GLN A 97 -1.24 -17.04 7.51
C GLN A 97 -0.38 -16.61 6.29
N SER A 98 0.88 -17.06 6.25
CA SER A 98 2.06 -16.48 5.56
C SER A 98 2.15 -16.47 4.01
N ASN A 99 1.07 -16.34 3.24
CA ASN A 99 1.22 -16.22 1.77
C ASN A 99 0.83 -14.84 1.21
N ASP A 100 0.31 -13.95 2.05
CA ASP A 100 -0.05 -12.61 1.64
C ASP A 100 1.17 -11.70 1.56
N VAL A 101 1.27 -10.96 0.46
CA VAL A 101 2.22 -9.87 0.30
C VAL A 101 1.57 -8.59 0.79
N LEU A 102 2.22 -7.86 1.69
CA LEU A 102 1.74 -6.57 2.18
C LEU A 102 2.27 -5.44 1.29
N TYR A 103 1.38 -4.49 0.97
CA TYR A 103 1.67 -3.29 0.21
C TYR A 103 1.32 -2.07 1.06
N LEU A 104 2.33 -1.29 1.42
CA LEU A 104 2.15 -0.03 2.14
C LEU A 104 2.30 1.13 1.14
N SER A 105 1.31 2.01 1.10
CA SER A 105 1.25 3.12 0.14
C SER A 105 0.77 4.40 0.77
N ALA A 106 1.21 5.53 0.22
CA ALA A 106 0.90 6.85 0.72
C ALA A 106 0.10 7.65 -0.32
N ARG A 107 -1.05 8.19 0.09
CA ARG A 107 -2.01 8.84 -0.82
C ARG A 107 -2.57 10.11 -0.22
N ILE A 108 -3.03 11.01 -1.09
CA ILE A 108 -3.83 12.17 -0.71
C ILE A 108 -5.17 12.05 -1.41
N ASN A 109 -6.25 12.27 -0.66
CA ASN A 109 -7.57 12.43 -1.26
C ASN A 109 -7.60 13.71 -2.14
N THR A 110 -7.60 13.49 -3.46
CA THR A 110 -7.50 14.54 -4.48
C THR A 110 -8.73 14.50 -5.38
N PRO A 111 -9.70 15.42 -5.18
CA PRO A 111 -10.83 15.56 -6.07
C PRO A 111 -10.41 15.90 -7.51
N PRO A 112 -11.14 15.45 -8.54
CA PRO A 112 -12.30 14.56 -8.52
C PRO A 112 -11.95 13.06 -8.69
N TYR A 113 -10.67 12.71 -8.64
CA TYR A 113 -10.17 11.40 -9.10
C TYR A 113 -10.01 10.39 -7.98
N ASP A 114 -9.57 10.87 -6.81
CA ASP A 114 -9.46 10.04 -5.64
C ASP A 114 -10.74 10.17 -4.80
N LEU A 115 -11.25 9.02 -4.39
CA LEU A 115 -12.35 8.91 -3.44
C LEU A 115 -11.92 7.83 -2.43
N PRO A 116 -12.31 7.97 -1.15
CA PRO A 116 -13.46 8.71 -0.68
C PRO A 116 -13.18 9.54 0.59
N PHE A 117 -14.11 10.44 0.88
CA PHE A 117 -15.21 10.08 1.77
C PHE A 117 -16.14 11.25 1.94
N GLU A 118 -15.59 12.42 2.17
CA GLU A 118 -16.32 13.64 2.41
C GLU A 118 -15.39 14.78 2.05
N ALA A 119 -15.92 15.92 1.62
CA ALA A 119 -15.11 17.08 1.26
C ALA A 119 -14.12 17.51 2.38
N LYS A 120 -14.43 17.17 3.64
CA LYS A 120 -13.59 17.42 4.82
C LYS A 120 -12.23 16.68 4.79
N TYR A 121 -12.07 15.67 3.95
CA TYR A 121 -10.82 14.92 3.82
C TYR A 121 -10.00 15.30 2.59
N ASN A 122 -10.42 16.30 1.81
CA ASN A 122 -9.66 16.74 0.65
C ASN A 122 -8.30 17.30 1.09
N GLY A 123 -7.23 16.90 0.41
CA GLY A 123 -5.87 17.31 0.76
C GLY A 123 -5.29 16.62 1.99
N VAL A 124 -6.06 15.74 2.66
CA VAL A 124 -5.58 14.97 3.81
C VAL A 124 -4.78 13.76 3.30
N PRO A 125 -3.55 13.56 3.77
CA PRO A 125 -2.77 12.39 3.43
C PRO A 125 -3.16 11.18 4.30
N PHE A 126 -3.06 10.01 3.70
CA PHE A 126 -3.34 8.71 4.30
C PHE A 126 -2.20 7.75 4.02
N LEU A 127 -1.90 6.92 5.00
CA LEU A 127 -1.12 5.72 4.86
C LEU A 127 -2.09 4.54 4.76
N LEU A 128 -1.94 3.70 3.73
CA LEU A 128 -2.83 2.57 3.46
C LEU A 128 -2.02 1.29 3.40
N LEU A 129 -2.46 0.28 4.16
CA LEU A 129 -1.89 -1.05 4.13
C LEU A 129 -2.87 -2.02 3.47
N HIS A 130 -2.45 -2.62 2.37
CA HIS A 130 -3.20 -3.65 1.67
C HIS A 130 -2.47 -5.00 1.74
N SER A 131 -3.21 -6.10 1.84
CA SER A 131 -2.67 -7.43 1.57
C SER A 131 -3.13 -7.93 0.20
N TYR A 132 -2.30 -8.76 -0.42
CA TYR A 132 -2.58 -9.40 -1.69
C TYR A 132 -1.97 -10.82 -1.74
N PRO A 133 -2.80 -11.87 -1.87
CA PRO A 133 -2.35 -13.26 -1.95
C PRO A 133 -2.01 -13.72 -3.37
N GLY A 134 -2.22 -12.88 -4.38
CA GLY A 134 -2.00 -13.30 -5.77
C GLY A 134 -0.52 -13.36 -6.14
N THR A 135 -0.27 -14.06 -7.24
CA THR A 135 1.06 -14.25 -7.82
C THR A 135 1.03 -13.96 -9.31
N GLU A 136 2.18 -13.93 -9.97
CA GLU A 136 2.24 -13.81 -11.44
C GLU A 136 1.40 -14.90 -12.15
N ASN A 137 1.30 -16.10 -11.56
CA ASN A 137 0.52 -17.22 -12.10
C ASN A 137 -0.96 -17.21 -11.66
N MET A 138 -1.30 -16.44 -10.63
CA MET A 138 -2.65 -16.34 -10.05
C MET A 138 -2.97 -14.89 -9.72
N ALA A 139 -3.06 -14.06 -10.76
CA ALA A 139 -3.25 -12.62 -10.63
C ALA A 139 -4.67 -12.25 -10.16
N TYR A 140 -5.69 -13.05 -10.54
CA TYR A 140 -7.09 -12.82 -10.18
C TYR A 140 -7.37 -13.21 -8.72
N SER A 141 -6.93 -12.36 -7.79
CA SER A 141 -7.03 -12.57 -6.35
C SER A 141 -7.50 -11.30 -5.67
N GLN A 142 -8.35 -11.43 -4.65
CA GLN A 142 -8.87 -10.27 -3.93
C GLN A 142 -7.75 -9.55 -3.18
N THR A 143 -7.79 -8.23 -3.19
CA THR A 143 -6.94 -7.39 -2.34
C THR A 143 -7.73 -7.00 -1.10
N VAL A 144 -7.06 -6.85 0.04
CA VAL A 144 -7.72 -6.51 1.31
C VAL A 144 -7.06 -5.29 1.91
N LEU A 145 -7.82 -4.22 2.14
CA LEU A 145 -7.40 -3.10 2.99
C LEU A 145 -7.33 -3.60 4.43
N GLN A 146 -6.12 -3.77 4.93
CA GLN A 146 -5.85 -4.30 6.27
C GLN A 146 -6.07 -3.23 7.34
N ASP A 147 -5.56 -2.03 7.08
CA ASP A 147 -5.67 -0.89 7.98
C ASP A 147 -5.30 0.43 7.25
N SER A 148 -5.60 1.56 7.86
CA SER A 148 -5.27 2.89 7.35
C SER A 148 -5.00 3.87 8.48
N ALA A 149 -3.99 4.73 8.30
CA ALA A 149 -3.61 5.74 9.28
C ALA A 149 -3.59 7.15 8.68
N ARG A 150 -3.83 8.13 9.54
CA ARG A 150 -3.58 9.55 9.26
C ARG A 150 -2.22 9.97 9.77
N LEU A 151 -1.84 11.21 9.49
CA LEU A 151 -0.64 11.81 10.05
C LEU A 151 -0.65 11.73 11.57
N LEU A 152 0.47 11.29 12.15
CA LEU A 152 0.70 10.99 13.57
C LEU A 152 -0.11 9.81 14.13
N ASP A 153 -0.58 8.91 13.25
CA ASP A 153 -1.30 7.70 13.63
C ASP A 153 -0.56 6.44 13.15
N VAL A 154 -1.04 5.27 13.59
CA VAL A 154 -0.40 3.97 13.33
C VAL A 154 -1.28 3.04 12.50
N VAL A 155 -0.65 2.26 11.64
CA VAL A 155 -1.24 1.09 10.98
C VAL A 155 -0.72 -0.15 11.72
N LEU A 156 -1.61 -1.07 12.07
CA LEU A 156 -1.28 -2.34 12.73
C LEU A 156 -1.76 -3.56 11.93
N GLU A 157 -0.82 -4.43 11.57
CA GLU A 157 -1.12 -5.75 11.02
C GLU A 157 -0.76 -6.83 12.06
N PRO A 158 -1.75 -7.35 12.81
CA PRO A 158 -1.50 -8.18 13.97
C PRO A 158 -0.93 -9.56 13.62
N VAL A 159 -1.12 -10.06 12.39
CA VAL A 159 -0.67 -11.41 12.00
C VAL A 159 0.85 -11.45 11.80
N SER A 160 1.41 -10.48 11.09
CA SER A 160 2.85 -10.31 10.87
C SER A 160 3.56 -9.56 12.00
N GLY A 161 2.79 -8.85 12.84
CA GLY A 161 3.32 -7.95 13.86
C GLY A 161 3.79 -6.61 13.31
N LEU A 162 3.47 -6.27 12.06
CA LEU A 162 3.87 -5.00 11.46
C LEU A 162 3.15 -3.82 12.14
N VAL A 163 3.95 -2.84 12.56
CA VAL A 163 3.51 -1.50 12.99
C VAL A 163 4.13 -0.48 12.05
N ALA A 164 3.31 0.42 11.50
CA ALA A 164 3.77 1.52 10.66
C ALA A 164 3.25 2.86 11.19
N TYR A 165 4.13 3.69 11.72
CA TYR A 165 3.80 5.00 12.25
C TYR A 165 3.99 6.10 11.22
N PHE A 166 2.91 6.79 10.89
CA PHE A 166 2.90 7.85 9.90
C PHE A 166 3.36 9.19 10.51
N ARG A 167 4.67 9.40 10.55
CA ARG A 167 5.31 10.49 11.29
C ARG A 167 5.15 11.88 10.64
N ALA A 168 5.41 12.01 9.34
CA ALA A 168 5.46 13.31 8.68
C ALA A 168 4.98 13.23 7.22
N TRP A 169 4.51 14.35 6.67
CA TRP A 169 4.10 14.46 5.26
C TRP A 169 4.77 15.66 4.57
N SER A 170 5.26 15.44 3.35
CA SER A 170 5.75 16.45 2.43
C SER A 170 5.04 16.30 1.09
N SER A 171 4.64 17.41 0.45
CA SER A 171 4.07 17.35 -0.90
C SER A 171 5.08 16.94 -1.96
N GLN A 172 6.38 17.12 -1.69
CA GLN A 172 7.47 16.77 -2.59
C GLN A 172 7.91 15.32 -2.38
N ASP A 173 8.08 14.91 -1.12
CA ASP A 173 8.72 13.63 -0.79
C ASP A 173 7.71 12.54 -0.40
N GLY A 174 6.48 12.91 -0.03
CA GLY A 174 5.44 12.00 0.45
C GLY A 174 5.45 11.74 1.95
N ALA A 175 5.15 10.51 2.35
CA ALA A 175 5.03 10.12 3.76
C ALA A 175 6.35 9.63 4.36
N SER A 176 6.75 10.22 5.48
CA SER A 176 7.79 9.69 6.36
C SER A 176 7.15 8.73 7.35
N VAL A 177 7.57 7.47 7.28
CA VAL A 177 6.97 6.37 8.04
C VAL A 177 8.07 5.65 8.81
N ILE A 178 7.79 5.32 10.07
CA ILE A 178 8.63 4.41 10.85
C ILE A 178 7.97 3.03 10.79
N LEU A 179 8.70 2.04 10.29
CA LEU A 179 8.27 0.64 10.27
C LEU A 179 8.96 -0.10 11.40
N CYS A 180 8.19 -0.85 12.17
CA CYS A 180 8.67 -1.72 13.23
C CYS A 180 7.89 -3.04 13.17
N ARG A 181 8.51 -4.12 13.62
CA ARG A 181 7.83 -5.41 13.75
C ARG A 181 7.85 -5.83 15.21
N ARG A 182 6.68 -5.93 15.82
CA ARG A 182 6.56 -6.21 17.25
C ARG A 182 6.67 -7.70 17.51
N LEU A 183 7.39 -8.06 18.56
CA LEU A 183 7.47 -9.41 19.11
C LEU A 183 6.29 -9.69 20.05
N ALA A 184 5.81 -8.66 20.74
CA ALA A 184 4.78 -8.75 21.76
C ALA A 184 3.85 -7.52 21.74
N ALA A 185 2.92 -7.46 22.68
CA ALA A 185 2.04 -6.30 22.88
C ALA A 185 2.53 -5.36 23.98
N THR A 186 3.64 -5.70 24.61
CA THR A 186 4.32 -4.99 25.71
C THR A 186 5.81 -5.34 25.66
N GLU A 187 6.68 -4.43 26.11
CA GLU A 187 8.12 -4.67 26.16
C GLU A 187 8.45 -5.94 26.97
N ARG A 188 9.22 -6.86 26.37
CA ARG A 188 9.61 -8.11 27.05
C ARG A 188 11.02 -8.02 27.61
N THR A 189 11.93 -7.38 26.90
CA THR A 189 13.36 -7.44 27.19
C THR A 189 13.92 -6.05 27.39
N CYS A 190 13.89 -5.59 28.64
CA CYS A 190 14.45 -4.29 28.99
C CYS A 190 15.98 -4.32 28.99
N GLY A 191 16.62 -3.40 28.28
CA GLY A 191 18.07 -3.16 28.27
C GLY A 191 18.82 -3.80 27.09
N ASP A 192 18.13 -4.23 26.04
CA ASP A 192 18.73 -4.84 24.86
C ASP A 192 18.78 -3.91 23.62
N GLY A 193 18.20 -2.71 23.73
CA GLY A 193 18.17 -1.71 22.67
C GLY A 193 17.07 -1.94 21.63
N LEU A 194 16.11 -2.83 21.89
CA LEU A 194 14.98 -3.14 21.03
C LEU A 194 13.67 -2.60 21.63
N ASP A 195 12.67 -2.49 20.75
CA ASP A 195 11.31 -2.01 21.03
C ASP A 195 10.33 -3.16 20.70
N ASP A 196 10.20 -4.12 21.61
CA ASP A 196 9.50 -5.40 21.39
C ASP A 196 8.01 -5.23 21.10
N ASP A 197 7.39 -4.11 21.45
CA ASP A 197 5.98 -3.83 21.20
C ASP A 197 5.69 -2.77 20.11
N CYS A 198 6.75 -2.10 19.64
CA CYS A 198 6.75 -1.08 18.60
C CYS A 198 5.96 0.18 18.96
N ASP A 199 6.02 0.63 20.22
CA ASP A 199 5.45 1.91 20.66
C ASP A 199 6.40 3.11 20.46
N PHE A 200 7.61 2.83 19.96
CA PHE A 200 8.71 3.76 19.67
C PHE A 200 9.44 4.30 20.92
N LEU A 201 9.34 3.59 22.03
CA LEU A 201 10.17 3.74 23.22
C LEU A 201 10.99 2.46 23.37
N THR A 202 12.27 2.60 23.69
CA THR A 202 13.17 1.44 23.89
C THR A 202 13.61 1.37 25.35
N ASP A 203 13.73 0.17 25.88
CA ASP A 203 14.33 -0.12 27.18
C ASP A 203 13.77 0.77 28.32
N GLU A 204 14.62 1.55 29.00
CA GLU A 204 14.22 2.36 30.14
C GLU A 204 13.36 3.58 29.78
N GLU A 205 13.28 3.93 28.50
CA GLU A 205 12.34 4.94 28.01
C GLU A 205 10.91 4.39 27.95
N ASP A 206 10.75 3.06 27.93
CA ASP A 206 9.47 2.36 27.86
C ASP A 206 8.83 2.22 29.26
N PRO A 207 7.57 2.68 29.45
CA PRO A 207 6.80 2.46 30.66
C PRO A 207 6.68 0.99 31.12
N ASP A 208 6.68 0.04 30.19
CA ASP A 208 6.60 -1.40 30.46
C ASP A 208 7.87 -1.96 31.13
N CYS A 209 8.97 -1.22 31.05
CA CYS A 209 10.23 -1.54 31.71
C CYS A 209 10.38 -0.96 33.12
N ILE A 210 9.46 -0.10 33.55
CA ILE A 210 9.50 0.49 34.89
C ILE A 210 9.39 -0.64 35.94
N GLY A 211 10.41 -0.72 36.81
CA GLY A 211 10.48 -1.71 37.89
C GLY A 211 11.10 -3.05 37.51
N ARG A 212 11.48 -3.27 36.24
CA ARG A 212 12.20 -4.49 35.79
C ARG A 212 13.72 -4.38 35.84
N THR A 213 14.25 -3.16 35.92
CA THR A 213 15.70 -2.85 35.89
C THR A 213 16.51 -3.28 37.13
N GLY A 214 15.93 -4.09 38.03
CA GLY A 214 16.55 -4.51 39.29
C GLY A 214 17.04 -5.96 39.39
N ALA A 215 16.80 -6.83 38.39
CA ALA A 215 17.04 -8.27 38.52
C ALA A 215 18.21 -8.83 37.69
N ILE A 216 19.10 -7.99 37.16
CA ILE A 216 20.39 -8.47 36.62
C ILE A 216 21.44 -8.31 37.72
N GLY A 217 21.43 -9.24 38.67
CA GLY A 217 22.38 -9.20 39.76
C GLY A 217 22.12 -10.12 40.94
N ASP A 218 21.64 -11.35 40.74
CA ASP A 218 22.14 -12.41 41.61
C ASP A 218 22.14 -13.78 40.94
N ASN A 219 23.33 -14.35 40.79
CA ASN A 219 23.55 -15.77 40.53
C ASN A 219 23.15 -16.54 41.80
N GLY A 220 21.86 -16.62 42.08
CA GLY A 220 21.30 -17.21 43.29
C GLY A 220 20.36 -18.36 42.96
N ASN A 221 20.95 -19.54 42.79
CA ASN A 221 20.27 -20.83 42.84
C ASN A 221 19.24 -20.89 44.00
N GLY A 222 17.93 -20.88 43.72
CA GLY A 222 16.94 -21.09 44.78
C GLY A 222 15.48 -20.78 44.43
N GLY A 223 14.72 -21.84 44.11
CA GLY A 223 13.36 -22.03 44.64
C GLY A 223 12.24 -21.14 44.10
N ASP A 224 11.53 -21.68 43.12
CA ASP A 224 10.07 -21.85 43.13
C ASP A 224 9.33 -21.21 44.33
N THR A 225 8.59 -20.11 44.09
CA THR A 225 7.23 -19.94 44.65
C THR A 225 6.47 -18.91 43.84
N GLY A 226 5.25 -19.29 43.46
CA GLY A 226 4.42 -18.59 42.50
C GLY A 226 3.96 -17.19 42.93
N PHE A 227 3.89 -16.31 41.95
CA PHE A 227 2.98 -15.18 41.94
C PHE A 227 2.12 -15.26 40.69
N THR A 228 0.96 -15.89 40.85
CA THR A 228 -0.21 -15.68 40.01
C THR A 228 -0.79 -14.30 40.35
N GLU A 229 -0.29 -13.25 39.71
CA GLU A 229 -1.07 -12.03 39.53
C GLU A 229 -1.57 -11.97 38.08
N ILE A 230 -2.88 -12.14 37.98
CA ILE A 230 -3.66 -11.99 36.77
C ILE A 230 -3.73 -10.49 36.48
N PHE A 231 -2.75 -9.94 35.75
CA PHE A 231 -2.89 -8.61 35.18
C PHE A 231 -3.90 -8.67 34.03
N SER A 232 -5.06 -8.11 34.33
CA SER A 232 -6.18 -7.88 33.42
C SER A 232 -5.70 -7.04 32.23
N MET A 233 -5.55 -7.71 31.09
CA MET A 233 -5.36 -7.11 29.78
C MET A 233 -6.62 -6.31 29.42
N ASN A 234 -6.64 -5.03 29.77
CA ASN A 234 -7.48 -4.07 29.05
C ASN A 234 -6.57 -3.40 28.02
N PRO A 235 -6.90 -3.47 26.71
CA PRO A 235 -6.25 -2.61 25.75
C PRO A 235 -6.43 -1.16 26.20
N PRO A 236 -5.42 -0.29 26.07
CA PRO A 236 -5.60 1.13 26.34
C PRO A 236 -6.82 1.61 25.55
N PRO A 237 -7.76 2.35 26.17
CA PRO A 237 -8.94 2.82 25.46
C PRO A 237 -8.47 3.62 24.23
N PRO A 238 -9.17 3.53 23.09
CA PRO A 238 -8.89 4.40 21.95
C PRO A 238 -8.81 5.83 22.47
N ARG A 239 -7.69 6.51 22.25
CA ARG A 239 -7.54 7.94 22.57
C ARG A 239 -8.62 8.67 21.77
N THR A 240 -9.75 8.90 22.42
CA THR A 240 -10.82 9.74 21.92
C THR A 240 -10.27 11.15 21.97
N PHE A 241 -9.71 11.60 20.85
CA PHE A 241 -9.48 13.01 20.63
C PHE A 241 -10.84 13.70 20.68
N THR A 242 -11.12 14.30 21.83
CA THR A 242 -12.23 15.23 22.00
C THR A 242 -11.98 16.38 21.04
N GLN A 243 -12.88 16.52 20.06
CA GLN A 243 -12.91 17.67 19.16
C GLN A 243 -12.83 18.96 19.98
N PRO A 244 -11.98 19.94 19.62
CA PRO A 244 -12.07 21.25 20.19
C PRO A 244 -13.42 21.86 19.77
N THR A 245 -14.34 21.94 20.72
CA THR A 245 -15.53 22.76 20.59
C THR A 245 -15.06 24.21 20.53
N ALA A 246 -15.34 24.86 19.40
CA ALA A 246 -15.13 26.28 19.20
C ALA A 246 -16.03 27.06 20.17
N SER A 247 -15.51 27.34 21.36
CA SER A 247 -16.05 28.35 22.26
C SER A 247 -14.99 29.45 22.40
N GLY A 248 -15.34 30.63 21.89
CA GLY A 248 -14.51 31.82 21.94
C GLY A 248 -14.35 32.29 23.37
N GLY A 249 -13.22 31.96 23.99
CA GLY A 249 -12.77 32.54 25.25
C GLY A 249 -11.37 33.13 25.07
N ARG A 250 -11.27 34.46 25.10
CA ARG A 250 -9.97 35.16 25.15
C ARG A 250 -9.32 34.88 26.51
N SER A 251 -8.33 34.00 26.52
CA SER A 251 -7.38 33.81 27.63
C SER A 251 -6.07 34.59 27.37
N PRO A 252 -5.38 35.03 28.43
CA PRO A 252 -4.31 36.02 28.34
C PRO A 252 -3.02 35.44 27.74
N LEU A 253 -2.32 36.30 26.99
CA LEU A 253 -1.07 36.01 26.29
C LEU A 253 0.02 35.53 27.27
N LEU A 254 0.29 34.23 27.25
CA LEU A 254 1.50 33.64 27.82
C LEU A 254 2.71 34.11 27.00
N ARG A 255 3.54 34.93 27.63
CA ARG A 255 4.75 35.50 27.06
C ARG A 255 5.84 34.42 27.04
N TRP A 256 6.07 33.84 25.87
CA TRP A 256 7.18 32.92 25.64
C TRP A 256 8.53 33.64 25.85
N PRO A 257 9.53 32.98 26.44
CA PRO A 257 10.89 33.50 26.50
C PRO A 257 11.44 33.68 25.07
N PRO A 258 12.30 34.67 24.83
CA PRO A 258 12.86 34.92 23.51
C PRO A 258 13.65 33.69 23.03
N PRO A 259 13.57 33.35 21.72
CA PRO A 259 14.30 32.23 21.16
C PRO A 259 15.81 32.41 21.35
N LYS A 260 16.51 31.32 21.70
CA LYS A 260 17.98 31.30 21.76
C LYS A 260 18.55 31.69 20.39
N PRO A 261 19.64 32.50 20.35
CA PRO A 261 20.28 32.86 19.10
C PRO A 261 20.78 31.60 18.36
N PRO A 262 20.68 31.57 17.02
CA PRO A 262 21.13 30.43 16.24
C PRO A 262 22.64 30.22 16.41
N PRO A 263 23.13 28.98 16.33
CA PRO A 263 24.55 28.68 16.38
C PRO A 263 25.30 29.39 15.23
N PRO A 264 26.57 29.78 15.44
CA PRO A 264 27.37 30.42 14.42
C PRO A 264 27.48 29.53 13.18
N ARG A 265 27.37 30.14 11.99
CA ARG A 265 27.49 29.42 10.71
C ARG A 265 28.86 28.73 10.65
N PRO A 266 28.93 27.48 10.17
CA PRO A 266 30.19 26.84 9.83
C PRO A 266 30.98 27.73 8.86
N LEU A 267 32.29 27.81 9.09
CA LEU A 267 33.21 28.48 8.17
C LEU A 267 33.12 27.80 6.79
N PRO A 268 33.21 28.58 5.69
CA PRO A 268 33.23 28.02 4.35
C PRO A 268 34.42 27.06 4.19
N PRO A 269 34.24 25.91 3.52
CA PRO A 269 35.32 24.98 3.28
C PRO A 269 36.40 25.63 2.41
N SER A 270 37.66 25.30 2.71
CA SER A 270 38.83 25.71 1.93
C SER A 270 38.67 25.31 0.46
N PRO A 271 39.16 26.13 -0.49
CA PRO A 271 39.08 25.82 -1.91
C PRO A 271 39.79 24.49 -2.21
N LEU A 272 39.06 23.61 -2.90
CA LEU A 272 39.59 22.32 -3.37
C LEU A 272 40.74 22.55 -4.36
N PRO A 273 41.77 21.70 -4.36
CA PRO A 273 42.83 21.74 -5.37
C PRO A 273 42.26 21.54 -6.78
N PRO A 274 42.87 22.16 -7.81
CA PRO A 274 42.40 22.06 -9.18
C PRO A 274 42.38 20.59 -9.64
N SER A 275 41.26 20.18 -10.20
CA SER A 275 41.07 18.83 -10.72
C SER A 275 42.01 18.57 -11.91
N PRO A 276 42.54 17.33 -12.06
CA PRO A 276 43.35 16.96 -13.21
C PRO A 276 42.55 17.11 -14.52
N PRO A 277 43.24 17.41 -15.65
CA PRO A 277 42.59 17.59 -16.94
C PRO A 277 41.85 16.32 -17.36
N SER A 278 40.60 16.48 -17.79
CA SER A 278 39.77 15.37 -18.23
C SER A 278 40.38 14.64 -19.43
N PRO A 279 40.32 13.30 -19.49
CA PRO A 279 40.78 12.53 -20.64
C PRO A 279 40.01 12.94 -21.90
N ARG A 280 40.75 13.01 -23.01
CA ARG A 280 40.23 13.43 -24.32
C ARG A 280 39.12 12.46 -24.75
N PRO A 281 37.95 12.96 -25.21
CA PRO A 281 36.87 12.09 -25.68
C PRO A 281 37.35 11.21 -26.84
N PRO A 282 36.92 9.93 -26.90
CA PRO A 282 37.19 9.07 -28.05
C PRO A 282 36.55 9.67 -29.31
N LEU A 283 37.21 9.47 -30.46
CA LEU A 283 36.73 9.92 -31.75
C LEU A 283 35.35 9.30 -32.05
N PRO A 284 34.42 10.05 -32.67
CA PRO A 284 33.11 9.51 -33.02
C PRO A 284 33.24 8.36 -34.01
N SER A 285 32.55 7.24 -33.73
CA SER A 285 32.39 6.15 -34.69
C SER A 285 31.71 6.64 -35.97
N PRO A 286 32.04 6.08 -37.14
CA PRO A 286 31.42 6.44 -38.40
C PRO A 286 29.90 6.23 -38.34
N LEU A 287 29.16 7.22 -38.83
CA LEU A 287 27.70 7.21 -38.86
C LEU A 287 27.17 6.01 -39.66
N PRO A 288 26.10 5.34 -39.18
CA PRO A 288 25.47 4.26 -39.92
C PRO A 288 24.87 4.79 -41.24
N PRO A 289 24.80 3.95 -42.29
CA PRO A 289 24.23 4.33 -43.58
C PRO A 289 22.77 4.76 -43.43
N SER A 290 22.38 5.79 -44.17
CA SER A 290 21.03 6.35 -44.15
C SER A 290 19.99 5.29 -44.53
N PRO A 291 18.83 5.26 -43.86
CA PRO A 291 17.76 4.32 -44.20
C PRO A 291 17.23 4.59 -45.62
N PRO A 292 16.77 3.54 -46.32
CA PRO A 292 16.18 3.69 -47.65
C PRO A 292 14.92 4.57 -47.58
N PRO A 293 14.60 5.30 -48.68
CA PRO A 293 13.43 6.15 -48.74
C PRO A 293 12.14 5.34 -48.52
N PRO A 294 11.13 5.91 -47.83
CA PRO A 294 9.88 5.23 -47.57
C PRO A 294 9.13 4.94 -48.88
N SER A 295 8.60 3.71 -48.98
CA SER A 295 7.74 3.30 -50.08
C SER A 295 6.52 4.23 -50.23
N PRO A 296 6.05 4.51 -51.46
CA PRO A 296 4.91 5.39 -51.69
C PRO A 296 3.66 4.87 -50.96
N GLN A 297 3.03 5.75 -50.18
CA GLN A 297 1.80 5.44 -49.47
C GLN A 297 0.68 5.08 -50.46
N PRO A 298 -0.13 4.03 -50.18
CA PRO A 298 -1.32 3.75 -50.95
C PRO A 298 -2.34 4.89 -50.81
N PRO A 299 -3.15 5.14 -51.85
CA PRO A 299 -4.14 6.22 -51.84
C PRO A 299 -5.17 6.03 -50.71
N PRO A 300 -5.69 7.12 -50.14
CA PRO A 300 -6.64 7.07 -49.03
C PRO A 300 -7.93 6.38 -49.47
N PHE A 301 -8.33 5.33 -48.73
CA PHE A 301 -9.63 4.68 -48.89
C PHE A 301 -10.74 5.71 -48.58
N LYS A 302 -11.51 6.09 -49.60
CA LYS A 302 -12.78 6.80 -49.42
C LYS A 302 -13.74 5.89 -48.67
N ARG A 303 -13.89 6.11 -47.36
CA ARG A 303 -14.97 5.48 -46.58
C ARG A 303 -16.29 6.05 -47.04
N LEU A 304 -17.13 5.23 -47.64
CA LEU A 304 -18.53 5.57 -47.89
C LEU A 304 -19.26 5.71 -46.55
N PRO A 305 -20.17 6.70 -46.41
CA PRO A 305 -21.00 6.82 -45.22
C PRO A 305 -21.90 5.57 -45.08
N PRO A 306 -22.15 5.10 -43.85
CA PRO A 306 -23.07 3.98 -43.62
C PRO A 306 -24.48 4.35 -44.10
N PRO A 307 -25.25 3.40 -44.64
CA PRO A 307 -26.61 3.64 -45.09
C PRO A 307 -27.50 4.07 -43.90
N PRO A 308 -28.48 4.97 -44.12
CA PRO A 308 -29.40 5.40 -43.08
C PRO A 308 -30.22 4.21 -42.56
N VAL A 309 -30.16 3.99 -41.24
CA VAL A 309 -30.95 2.96 -40.56
C VAL A 309 -32.40 3.45 -40.48
N SER A 310 -33.20 3.08 -41.47
CA SER A 310 -34.64 3.34 -41.51
C SER A 310 -35.39 2.27 -40.72
N SER A 311 -35.37 2.36 -39.38
CA SER A 311 -36.46 1.96 -38.45
C SER A 311 -35.92 1.83 -37.02
N PRO A 312 -36.57 2.44 -36.01
CA PRO A 312 -36.29 2.10 -34.61
C PRO A 312 -36.75 0.65 -34.32
N PRO A 313 -36.01 -0.09 -33.49
CA PRO A 313 -36.42 -1.43 -33.08
C PRO A 313 -37.76 -1.37 -32.32
N PRO A 314 -38.65 -2.37 -32.51
CA PRO A 314 -39.94 -2.38 -31.86
C PRO A 314 -39.79 -2.45 -30.32
N PRO A 315 -40.67 -1.79 -29.55
CA PRO A 315 -40.61 -1.83 -28.09
C PRO A 315 -40.85 -3.25 -27.57
N VAL A 316 -39.87 -3.76 -26.81
CA VAL A 316 -39.97 -5.04 -26.11
C VAL A 316 -41.04 -4.91 -25.02
N ARG A 317 -42.22 -5.49 -25.25
CA ARG A 317 -43.41 -5.33 -24.40
C ARG A 317 -43.63 -6.41 -23.35
N LEU A 318 -42.74 -7.39 -23.20
CA LEU A 318 -42.94 -8.47 -22.24
C LEU A 318 -41.68 -8.73 -21.41
N PRO A 319 -41.78 -8.73 -20.07
CA PRO A 319 -40.71 -9.26 -19.23
C PRO A 319 -40.55 -10.76 -19.48
N PRO A 320 -39.31 -11.28 -19.41
CA PRO A 320 -39.07 -12.72 -19.55
C PRO A 320 -39.84 -13.49 -18.46
N PRO A 321 -40.39 -14.68 -18.77
CA PRO A 321 -41.11 -15.48 -17.81
C PRO A 321 -40.18 -15.88 -16.64
N PRO A 322 -40.70 -15.96 -15.40
CA PRO A 322 -39.92 -16.35 -14.24
C PRO A 322 -39.37 -17.78 -14.43
N VAL A 323 -38.05 -17.92 -14.30
CA VAL A 323 -37.35 -19.20 -14.32
C VAL A 323 -37.81 -20.01 -13.11
N ARG A 324 -38.59 -21.07 -13.35
CA ARG A 324 -39.31 -21.81 -12.30
C ARG A 324 -38.50 -22.88 -11.57
N SER A 325 -37.25 -23.11 -11.92
CA SER A 325 -36.43 -24.10 -11.21
C SER A 325 -34.94 -23.73 -11.25
N PRO A 326 -34.24 -23.73 -10.11
CA PRO A 326 -32.78 -23.71 -10.13
C PRO A 326 -32.26 -24.99 -10.82
N PRO A 327 -31.16 -24.90 -11.60
CA PRO A 327 -30.53 -26.08 -12.18
C PRO A 327 -30.11 -27.06 -11.07
N PRO A 328 -30.23 -28.38 -11.30
CA PRO A 328 -29.85 -29.38 -10.32
C PRO A 328 -28.36 -29.25 -9.94
N PRO A 329 -27.98 -29.57 -8.69
CA PRO A 329 -26.58 -29.52 -8.27
C PRO A 329 -25.74 -30.49 -9.11
N VAL A 330 -24.68 -29.98 -9.73
CA VAL A 330 -23.67 -30.80 -10.39
C VAL A 330 -22.93 -31.60 -9.31
N ARG A 331 -23.22 -32.90 -9.20
CA ARG A 331 -22.76 -33.79 -8.13
C ARG A 331 -21.46 -34.55 -8.42
N LEU A 332 -20.77 -34.27 -9.51
CA LEU A 332 -19.55 -34.99 -9.86
C LEU A 332 -18.38 -34.03 -10.12
N PRO A 333 -17.25 -34.18 -9.41
CA PRO A 333 -16.02 -33.51 -9.80
C PRO A 333 -15.59 -33.98 -11.20
N PRO A 334 -15.01 -33.10 -12.03
CA PRO A 334 -14.45 -33.51 -13.31
C PRO A 334 -13.37 -34.58 -13.10
N PRO A 335 -13.27 -35.58 -13.99
CA PRO A 335 -12.25 -36.61 -13.89
C PRO A 335 -10.85 -35.99 -13.92
N PRO A 336 -9.88 -36.55 -13.19
CA PRO A 336 -8.51 -36.07 -13.19
C PRO A 336 -7.92 -36.13 -14.60
N VAL A 337 -7.36 -35.01 -15.05
CA VAL A 337 -6.65 -34.91 -16.34
C VAL A 337 -5.33 -35.68 -16.21
N SER A 338 -5.26 -36.85 -16.83
CA SER A 338 -4.16 -37.81 -16.72
C SER A 338 -3.00 -37.56 -17.70
N SER A 339 -2.85 -36.35 -18.23
CA SER A 339 -1.73 -36.04 -19.13
C SER A 339 -1.27 -34.59 -18.98
N PRO A 340 0.03 -34.36 -18.73
CA PRO A 340 0.60 -33.02 -18.77
C PRO A 340 0.50 -32.46 -20.21
N PRO A 341 0.23 -31.15 -20.37
CA PRO A 341 0.23 -30.52 -21.69
C PRO A 341 1.61 -30.67 -22.35
N LEU A 342 1.61 -30.96 -23.65
CA LEU A 342 2.82 -31.09 -24.45
C LEU A 342 3.62 -29.78 -24.45
N PRO A 343 4.96 -29.82 -24.47
CA PRO A 343 5.78 -28.62 -24.55
C PRO A 343 5.47 -27.84 -25.82
N VAL A 344 5.13 -26.56 -25.67
CA VAL A 344 4.95 -25.65 -26.80
C VAL A 344 6.33 -25.35 -27.40
N SER A 345 6.62 -25.93 -28.56
CA SER A 345 7.92 -25.91 -29.22
C SER A 345 8.14 -24.70 -30.14
N SER A 346 7.40 -23.60 -29.97
CA SER A 346 7.60 -22.41 -30.81
C SER A 346 7.32 -21.12 -30.05
N PRO A 347 8.27 -20.16 -30.01
CA PRO A 347 8.02 -18.86 -29.44
C PRO A 347 7.00 -18.10 -30.30
N PRO A 348 6.12 -17.28 -29.70
CA PRO A 348 5.18 -16.44 -30.44
C PRO A 348 5.94 -15.43 -31.32
N PRO A 349 5.40 -15.10 -32.51
CA PRO A 349 6.01 -14.12 -33.39
C PRO A 349 6.04 -12.72 -32.74
N PRO A 350 7.07 -11.91 -33.03
CA PRO A 350 7.21 -10.58 -32.43
C PRO A 350 6.06 -9.67 -32.83
N VAL A 351 5.38 -9.11 -31.83
CA VAL A 351 4.34 -8.10 -32.00
C VAL A 351 4.98 -6.81 -32.50
N ARG A 352 4.63 -6.38 -33.71
CA ARG A 352 4.96 -5.03 -34.19
C ARG A 352 4.01 -4.03 -33.54
N LEU A 353 4.57 -3.10 -32.75
CA LEU A 353 3.84 -1.97 -32.20
C LEU A 353 3.53 -0.94 -33.32
N PRO A 354 2.34 -0.32 -33.32
CA PRO A 354 1.97 0.76 -34.24
C PRO A 354 2.68 2.09 -33.95
#